data_AF-A0A6G1R8T6-F1
#
_entry.id   AF-A0A6G1R8T6-F1
#
_cell.length_a   1.000
_cell.length_b   1.000
_cell.length_c   1.000
_cell.angle_alpha   90.00
_cell.angle_beta   90.00
_cell.angle_gamma   90.00
#
_symmetry.space_group_name_H-M   'P 1'
#
loop_
_entity.id
_entity.type
_entity.pdbx_description
1 polymer ?
#
loop_
_entity_poly.entity_id
_entity_poly.type
_entity_poly.pdbx_seq_one_letter_code
_entity_poly.pdbx_strand_id
1 'polypeptide(L)'
;MASSSSALETEIFQYIDEHQSEFIENLKEWVAVQSDSVQPHLRKEVIRMMELAANRLAALGATVNLVNLGSHQLPDGQNLPLPPVILGELGKNPQNPTVCFYGHVDVQPAKKEDSWKTDPYT
;
A
#
# COMPACT_ATOMS: atom_id res chain seq x y z
N MET A 1 -2.53 -0.02 35.98
CA MET A 1 -2.64 1.44 36.02
C MET A 1 -2.68 1.89 34.57
N ALA A 2 -3.78 2.46 34.10
CA ALA A 2 -3.86 2.95 32.72
C ALA A 2 -2.92 4.16 32.61
N SER A 3 -1.97 4.10 31.68
CA SER A 3 -1.12 5.25 31.33
C SER A 3 -2.02 6.39 30.90
N SER A 4 -1.91 7.56 31.54
CA SER A 4 -2.59 8.76 31.04
C SER A 4 -1.98 9.10 29.68
N SER A 5 -2.79 8.99 28.63
CA SER A 5 -2.45 9.38 27.27
C SER A 5 -1.95 10.84 27.25
N SER A 6 -0.89 11.13 26.51
CA SER A 6 -0.34 12.49 26.45
C SER A 6 -1.30 13.45 25.71
N ALA A 7 -1.17 14.76 25.92
CA ALA A 7 -2.00 15.74 25.20
C ALA A 7 -1.91 15.58 23.67
N LEU A 8 -0.69 15.34 23.17
CA LEU A 8 -0.44 15.06 21.75
C LEU A 8 -1.11 13.77 21.27
N GLU A 9 -1.10 12.72 22.09
CA GLU A 9 -1.75 11.44 21.77
C GLU A 9 -3.27 11.60 21.67
N THR A 10 -3.85 12.43 22.54
CA THR A 10 -5.28 12.79 22.47
C THR A 10 -5.60 13.57 21.20
N GLU A 11 -4.76 14.54 20.82
CA GLU A 11 -4.92 15.30 19.57
C GLU A 11 -4.81 14.40 18.33
N ILE A 12 -3.86 13.44 18.32
CA ILE A 12 -3.72 12.48 17.23
C ILE A 12 -4.97 11.60 17.10
N PHE A 13 -5.49 11.07 18.21
CA PHE A 13 -6.69 10.23 18.17
C PHE A 13 -7.91 11.02 17.70
N GLN A 14 -8.07 12.25 18.18
CA GLN A 14 -9.15 13.13 17.72
C GLN A 14 -9.05 13.39 16.21
N TYR A 15 -7.85 13.70 15.70
CA TYR A 15 -7.65 13.89 14.26
C TYR A 15 -8.03 12.64 13.47
N ILE A 16 -7.64 11.44 13.95
CA ILE A 16 -7.96 10.17 13.29
C ILE A 16 -9.48 9.95 13.22
N ASP A 17 -10.18 10.18 14.34
CA ASP A 17 -11.64 10.01 14.42
C ASP A 17 -12.38 10.98 13.50
N GLU A 18 -11.92 12.23 13.41
CA GLU A 18 -12.51 13.27 12.56
C GLU A 18 -12.29 13.00 11.07
N HIS A 19 -11.18 12.35 10.68
CA HIS A 19 -10.81 12.09 9.28
C HIS A 19 -11.11 10.65 8.83
N GLN A 20 -11.77 9.83 9.65
CA GLN A 20 -12.04 8.42 9.35
C GLN A 20 -12.71 8.20 7.98
N SER A 21 -13.63 9.08 7.58
CA SER A 21 -14.33 8.97 6.29
C SER A 21 -13.38 9.18 5.12
N GLU A 22 -12.41 10.08 5.24
CA GLU A 22 -11.35 10.26 4.24
C GLU A 22 -10.48 9.01 4.15
N PHE A 23 -10.10 8.42 5.29
CA PHE A 23 -9.29 7.21 5.31
C PHE A 23 -10.02 6.00 4.71
N ILE A 24 -11.34 5.90 4.90
CA ILE A 24 -12.17 4.88 4.27
C ILE A 24 -12.23 5.08 2.75
N GLU A 25 -12.41 6.31 2.27
CA GLU A 25 -12.38 6.56 0.81
C GLU A 25 -11.00 6.29 0.21
N ASN A 26 -9.91 6.66 0.90
CA ASN A 26 -8.55 6.31 0.49
C ASN A 26 -8.37 4.78 0.40
N LEU A 27 -8.85 4.02 1.39
CA LEU A 27 -8.79 2.56 1.35
C LEU A 27 -9.63 1.99 0.19
N LYS A 28 -10.82 2.53 -0.05
CA LYS A 28 -11.68 2.14 -1.17
C LYS A 28 -11.02 2.38 -2.53
N GLU A 29 -10.35 3.51 -2.70
CA GLU A 29 -9.54 3.78 -3.91
C GLU A 29 -8.43 2.75 -4.10
N TRP A 30 -7.78 2.33 -3.02
CA TRP A 30 -6.72 1.31 -3.07
C TRP A 30 -7.30 -0.07 -3.39
N VAL A 31 -8.39 -0.47 -2.73
CA VAL A 31 -9.08 -1.75 -2.97
C VAL A 31 -9.58 -1.83 -4.42
N ALA A 32 -10.01 -0.72 -5.03
CA ALA A 32 -10.46 -0.72 -6.42
C ALA A 32 -9.33 -1.04 -7.44
N VAL A 33 -8.06 -0.96 -7.05
CA VAL A 33 -6.94 -1.40 -7.88
C VAL A 33 -6.79 -2.92 -7.74
N GLN A 34 -7.07 -3.65 -8.81
CA GLN A 34 -6.98 -5.11 -8.83
C GLN A 34 -5.52 -5.59 -8.90
N SER A 35 -4.74 -5.32 -7.86
CA SER A 35 -3.32 -5.67 -7.73
C SER A 35 -3.09 -7.17 -7.47
N ASP A 36 -3.81 -8.03 -8.18
CA ASP A 36 -3.65 -9.48 -8.12
C ASP A 36 -2.29 -9.89 -8.74
N SER A 37 -1.39 -10.38 -7.89
CA SER A 37 -0.05 -10.80 -8.32
C SER A 37 0.01 -12.21 -8.90
N VAL A 38 -1.06 -13.01 -8.74
CA VAL A 38 -1.17 -14.38 -9.25
C VAL A 38 -1.56 -14.37 -10.72
N GLN A 39 -2.39 -13.42 -11.15
CA GLN A 39 -2.87 -13.33 -12.53
C GLN A 39 -1.90 -12.53 -13.43
N PRO A 40 -1.23 -13.17 -14.41
CA PRO A 40 -0.24 -12.49 -15.25
C PRO A 40 -0.74 -11.24 -15.98
N HIS A 41 -2.01 -11.26 -16.43
CA HIS A 41 -2.62 -10.15 -17.15
C HIS A 41 -2.89 -8.91 -16.29
N LEU A 42 -2.93 -9.06 -14.96
CA LEU A 42 -3.10 -7.97 -13.99
C LEU A 42 -1.78 -7.37 -13.50
N ARG A 43 -0.63 -7.81 -14.05
CA ARG A 43 0.70 -7.28 -13.66
C ARG A 43 0.78 -5.75 -13.73
N LYS A 44 0.09 -5.13 -14.69
CA LYS A 44 0.05 -3.66 -14.82
C LYS A 44 -0.68 -2.99 -13.66
N GLU A 45 -1.74 -3.60 -13.12
CA GLU A 45 -2.45 -3.07 -11.94
C GLU A 45 -1.60 -3.22 -10.68
N VAL A 46 -0.83 -4.30 -10.53
CA VAL A 46 0.14 -4.42 -9.42
C VAL A 46 1.19 -3.30 -9.47
N ILE A 47 1.74 -3.02 -10.66
CA ILE A 47 2.69 -1.91 -10.85
C ILE A 47 2.04 -0.56 -10.54
N ARG A 48 0.81 -0.33 -11.03
CA ARG A 48 0.02 0.86 -10.72
C ARG A 48 -0.19 1.02 -9.21
N MET A 49 -0.44 -0.07 -8.48
CA MET A 49 -0.62 -0.02 -7.03
C MET A 49 0.68 0.38 -6.32
N MET A 50 1.85 -0.09 -6.79
CA MET A 50 3.14 0.38 -6.29
C MET A 50 3.34 1.88 -6.54
N GLU A 51 2.99 2.38 -7.72
CA GLU A 51 3.08 3.81 -8.05
C GLU A 51 2.13 4.65 -7.18
N LEU A 52 0.90 4.17 -6.96
CA LEU A 52 -0.08 4.83 -6.08
C LEU A 52 0.45 4.93 -4.64
N ALA A 53 0.98 3.84 -4.09
CA ALA A 53 1.57 3.83 -2.75
C ALA A 53 2.80 4.74 -2.65
N ALA A 54 3.68 4.73 -3.67
CA ALA A 54 4.84 5.61 -3.75
C ALA A 54 4.44 7.09 -3.75
N ASN A 55 3.42 7.45 -4.53
CA ASN A 55 2.91 8.82 -4.60
C ASN A 55 2.30 9.28 -3.27
N ARG A 56 1.58 8.40 -2.55
CA ARG A 56 1.02 8.70 -1.23
C ARG A 56 2.12 8.92 -0.19
N LEU A 57 3.20 8.12 -0.20
CA LEU A 57 4.37 8.35 0.66
C LEU A 57 5.10 9.66 0.32
N ALA A 58 5.28 9.96 -0.97
CA ALA A 58 5.91 11.20 -1.42
C ALA A 58 5.09 12.43 -0.99
N ALA A 59 3.76 12.36 -1.04
CA ALA A 59 2.86 13.42 -0.58
C ALA A 59 2.97 13.69 0.93
N LEU A 60 3.36 12.69 1.74
CA LEU A 60 3.68 12.85 3.16
C LEU A 60 5.07 13.45 3.42
N GLY A 61 5.85 13.73 2.36
CA GLY A 61 7.20 14.27 2.42
C GLY A 61 8.31 13.21 2.50
N ALA A 62 7.99 11.93 2.24
CA ALA A 62 9.00 10.89 2.20
C ALA A 62 9.87 11.01 0.93
N THR A 63 11.15 10.66 1.05
CA THR A 63 11.98 10.34 -0.12
C THR A 63 11.63 8.92 -0.54
N VAL A 64 11.24 8.72 -1.81
CA VAL A 64 10.73 7.43 -2.30
C VAL A 64 11.56 6.95 -3.49
N ASN A 65 12.06 5.72 -3.39
CA ASN A 65 12.75 5.04 -4.48
C ASN A 65 11.96 3.80 -4.92
N LEU A 66 11.54 3.77 -6.19
CA LEU A 66 10.97 2.57 -6.83
C LEU A 66 12.11 1.72 -7.40
N VAL A 67 12.47 0.66 -6.70
CA VAL A 67 13.59 -0.22 -7.07
C VAL A 67 13.11 -1.25 -8.09
N ASN A 68 13.72 -1.23 -9.28
CA ASN A 68 13.45 -2.20 -10.33
C ASN A 68 14.09 -3.56 -9.98
N LEU A 69 13.27 -4.63 -9.95
CA LEU A 69 13.70 -5.99 -9.64
C LEU A 69 13.99 -6.86 -10.88
N GLY A 70 13.83 -6.32 -12.08
CA GLY A 70 13.98 -7.05 -13.33
C GLY A 70 12.67 -7.70 -13.78
N SER A 71 12.75 -8.92 -14.31
CA SER A 71 11.62 -9.61 -14.93
C SER A 71 11.49 -11.05 -14.45
N HIS A 72 10.25 -11.55 -14.41
CA HIS A 72 9.90 -12.92 -14.08
C HIS A 72 9.48 -13.65 -15.36
N GLN A 73 10.23 -14.70 -15.69
CA GLN A 73 9.87 -15.63 -16.76
C GLN A 73 8.87 -16.66 -16.21
N LEU A 74 7.67 -16.67 -16.77
CA LEU A 74 6.61 -17.62 -16.45
C LEU A 74 6.88 -18.99 -17.08
N PRO A 75 6.26 -20.08 -16.56
CA PRO A 75 6.42 -21.43 -17.10
C PRO A 75 6.05 -21.60 -18.58
N ASP A 76 5.17 -20.73 -19.10
CA ASP A 76 4.75 -20.72 -20.51
C ASP A 76 5.72 -19.92 -21.42
N GLY A 77 6.82 -19.41 -20.87
CA GLY A 77 7.85 -18.66 -21.59
C GLY A 77 7.62 -17.15 -21.66
N GLN A 78 6.47 -16.65 -21.20
CA GLN A 78 6.24 -15.21 -21.11
C GLN A 78 7.21 -14.55 -20.13
N ASN A 79 7.72 -13.38 -20.45
CA ASN A 79 8.58 -12.61 -19.54
C ASN A 79 7.87 -11.32 -19.13
N LEU A 80 7.61 -11.16 -17.82
CA LEU A 80 6.86 -10.03 -17.28
C LEU A 80 7.73 -9.22 -16.32
N PRO A 81 7.71 -7.88 -16.37
CA PRO A 81 8.44 -7.05 -15.41
C PRO A 81 7.92 -7.32 -13.99
N LEU A 82 8.81 -7.55 -13.03
CA LEU A 82 8.42 -7.64 -11.63
C LEU A 82 7.90 -6.27 -11.17
N PRO A 83 6.87 -6.22 -10.30
CA PRO A 83 6.52 -4.97 -9.62
C PRO A 83 7.76 -4.43 -8.90
N PRO A 84 7.98 -3.10 -8.92
CA PRO A 84 9.10 -2.51 -8.19
C PRO A 84 8.90 -2.71 -6.67
N VAL A 85 9.96 -2.55 -5.90
CA VAL A 85 9.86 -2.42 -4.43
C VAL A 85 9.99 -0.95 -4.06
N ILE A 86 9.14 -0.48 -3.15
CA ILE A 86 9.22 0.86 -2.59
C ILE A 86 10.21 0.86 -1.44
N LEU A 87 11.25 1.67 -1.54
CA LEU A 87 12.09 2.07 -0.40
C LEU A 87 11.79 3.54 -0.08
N GLY A 88 11.01 3.76 0.97
CA GLY A 88 10.61 5.09 1.45
C GLY A 88 11.32 5.46 2.75
N GLU A 89 11.76 6.70 2.87
CA GLU A 89 12.37 7.26 4.08
C GLU A 89 11.68 8.59 4.43
N LEU A 90 11.11 8.69 5.64
CA LEU A 90 10.46 9.90 6.15
C LEU A 90 11.14 10.37 7.44
N GLY A 91 11.77 11.54 7.37
CA GLY A 91 12.61 12.08 8.45
C GLY A 91 14.03 11.51 8.43
N LYS A 92 15.02 12.33 8.85
CA LYS A 92 16.47 11.98 8.83
C LYS A 92 17.23 12.44 10.08
N ASN A 93 16.52 12.67 11.18
CA ASN A 93 17.15 13.17 12.41
C ASN A 93 17.93 12.04 13.09
N PRO A 94 19.27 12.10 13.21
CA PRO A 94 20.07 11.05 13.83
C PRO A 94 19.82 10.88 15.34
N GLN A 95 19.12 11.81 15.99
CA GLN A 95 18.72 11.70 17.40
C GLN A 95 17.42 10.92 17.61
N ASN A 96 16.65 10.70 16.54
CA ASN A 96 15.42 9.92 16.61
C ASN A 96 15.71 8.44 16.31
N PRO A 97 15.00 7.49 16.94
CA PRO A 97 15.08 6.09 16.53
C PRO A 97 14.53 5.90 15.12
N THR A 98 15.13 4.98 14.36
CA THR A 98 14.64 4.57 13.04
C THR A 98 13.74 3.33 13.16
N VAL A 99 12.52 3.40 12.64
CA VAL A 99 11.58 2.28 12.57
C VAL A 99 11.34 1.93 11.11
N CYS A 100 11.40 0.64 10.77
CA CYS A 100 11.12 0.14 9.43
C CYS A 100 9.77 -0.59 9.42
N PHE A 101 8.87 -0.16 8.53
CA PHE A 101 7.62 -0.85 8.26
C PHE A 101 7.75 -1.64 6.97
N TYR A 102 7.43 -2.94 7.04
CA TYR A 102 7.31 -3.79 5.86
C TYR A 102 5.84 -4.13 5.63
N GLY A 103 5.41 -4.03 4.38
CA GLY A 103 4.08 -4.41 3.92
C GLY A 103 4.11 -4.79 2.44
N HIS A 104 2.98 -5.26 1.95
CA HIS A 104 2.76 -5.58 0.54
C HIS A 104 1.43 -4.98 0.09
N VAL A 105 1.30 -4.70 -1.21
CA VAL A 105 0.11 -4.08 -1.80
C VAL A 105 -0.47 -4.90 -2.96
N ASP A 106 0.06 -6.10 -3.18
CA ASP A 106 -0.57 -7.10 -4.01
C ASP A 106 -1.59 -7.92 -3.21
N VAL A 107 -2.54 -8.49 -3.92
CA VAL A 107 -3.66 -9.26 -3.35
C VAL A 107 -3.80 -10.62 -4.01
N GLN A 108 -4.58 -11.50 -3.38
CA GLN A 108 -5.02 -12.74 -3.98
C GLN A 108 -6.13 -12.48 -5.03
N PRO A 109 -6.33 -13.41 -5.98
CA PRO A 109 -7.47 -13.35 -6.88
C PRO A 109 -8.79 -13.33 -6.11
N ALA A 110 -9.71 -12.48 -6.56
CA ALA A 110 -11.07 -12.45 -6.05
C ALA A 110 -12.05 -12.26 -7.21
N LYS A 111 -13.06 -13.14 -7.30
CA LYS A 111 -14.14 -13.02 -8.27
C LYS A 111 -15.47 -13.05 -7.57
N LYS A 112 -16.46 -12.36 -8.14
CA LYS A 112 -17.82 -12.33 -7.59
C LYS A 112 -18.40 -13.73 -7.44
N GLU A 113 -18.09 -14.60 -8.40
CA GLU A 113 -18.54 -15.99 -8.49
C GLU A 113 -17.95 -16.87 -7.38
N ASP A 114 -16.87 -16.44 -6.71
CA ASP A 114 -16.27 -17.13 -5.57
C ASP A 114 -17.08 -16.91 -4.27
N SER A 115 -18.41 -16.79 -4.39
CA SER A 115 -19.37 -16.59 -3.30
C SER A 115 -19.29 -15.24 -2.58
N TRP A 116 -18.74 -14.21 -3.21
CA TRP A 116 -18.72 -12.86 -2.65
C TRP A 116 -20.12 -12.23 -2.64
N LYS A 117 -20.55 -11.71 -1.48
CA LYS A 117 -21.85 -11.01 -1.35
C LYS A 117 -21.85 -9.64 -2.04
N THR A 118 -20.71 -8.97 -2.09
CA THR A 118 -20.47 -7.70 -2.80
C THR A 118 -19.47 -7.92 -3.94
N ASP A 119 -19.24 -6.92 -4.80
CA ASP A 119 -18.10 -6.98 -5.71
C ASP A 119 -16.81 -6.97 -4.85
N PRO A 120 -15.79 -7.80 -5.13
CA PRO A 120 -14.56 -7.82 -4.35
C PRO A 120 -13.73 -6.53 -4.44
N TYR A 121 -13.97 -5.69 -5.45
CA TYR A 121 -13.17 -4.50 -5.72
C TYR A 121 -14.00 -3.18 -5.71
N THR A 122 -15.26 -3.20 -5.24
CA THR A 122 -16.08 -1.98 -5.07
C THR A 122 -16.95 -2.00 -3.82
#